data_AF-A0A178MF01-F1
#
_entry.id   AF-A0A178MF01-F1
#
_cell.length_a   1.000
_cell.length_b   1.000
_cell.length_c   1.000
_cell.angle_alpha   90.00
_cell.angle_beta   90.00
_cell.angle_gamma   90.00
#
_symmetry.space_group_name_H-M   'P 1'
#
loop_
_entity.id
_entity.type
_entity.pdbx_description
1 polymer ?
#
loop_
_entity_poly.entity_id
_entity_poly.type
_entity_poly.pdbx_seq_one_letter_code
_entity_poly.pdbx_strand_id
1 'polypeptide(L)'
;MGGWFTDAGGIAEADRVAVWDPATQRWGALGSNGSGNGALDSTVSALAVLPDGNLYVGGSFINAGNNPLANYVASYQTVNAFRVFVPAITR
;
A
#
# COMPACT_ATOMS: atom_id res chain seq x y z
N MET A 1 8.24 2.65 1.04
CA MET A 1 9.47 1.83 0.88
C MET A 1 9.09 0.37 0.81
N GLY A 2 9.74 -0.43 -0.05
CA GLY A 2 9.46 -1.87 -0.21
C GLY A 2 10.70 -2.73 0.05
N GLY A 3 10.54 -3.98 0.50
CA GLY A 3 11.67 -4.90 0.72
C GLY A 3 11.35 -6.18 1.51
N TRP A 4 12.40 -6.82 2.04
CA TRP A 4 12.33 -7.98 2.94
C TRP A 4 12.37 -7.50 4.41
N PHE A 5 11.26 -6.92 4.88
CA PHE A 5 11.11 -6.55 6.29
C PHE A 5 9.73 -6.91 6.79
N THR A 6 9.62 -7.10 8.09
CA THR A 6 8.37 -7.22 8.84
C THR A 6 8.32 -6.14 9.90
N ASP A 7 7.11 -5.76 10.31
CA ASP A 7 6.84 -4.81 11.40
C ASP A 7 7.64 -3.50 11.33
N ALA A 8 7.68 -2.84 10.15
CA ALA A 8 8.48 -1.63 9.99
C ALA A 8 8.07 -0.54 11.01
N GLY A 9 9.04 -0.07 11.80
CA GLY A 9 8.79 0.91 12.84
C GLY A 9 7.93 0.40 14.01
N GLY A 10 7.83 -0.93 14.19
CA GLY A 10 7.02 -1.57 15.23
C GLY A 10 5.52 -1.63 14.91
N ILE A 11 5.14 -1.40 13.65
CA ILE A 11 3.75 -1.44 13.18
C ILE A 11 3.49 -2.82 12.58
N ALA A 12 2.66 -3.64 13.23
CA ALA A 12 2.44 -5.04 12.85
C ALA A 12 1.96 -5.21 11.40
N GLU A 13 1.20 -4.26 10.88
CA GLU A 13 0.70 -4.30 9.51
C GLU A 13 1.72 -3.79 8.48
N ALA A 14 2.85 -3.21 8.89
CA ALA A 14 3.84 -2.63 7.98
C ALA A 14 4.85 -3.67 7.49
N ASP A 15 4.34 -4.81 6.98
CA ASP A 15 5.16 -5.84 6.36
C ASP A 15 5.41 -5.55 4.89
N ARG A 16 6.67 -5.72 4.46
CA ARG A 16 7.15 -5.65 3.08
C ARG A 16 7.00 -4.30 2.39
N VAL A 17 6.03 -3.49 2.78
CA VAL A 17 5.81 -2.11 2.34
C VAL A 17 5.40 -1.24 3.52
N ALA A 18 6.23 -0.23 3.82
CA ALA A 18 5.88 0.86 4.72
C ALA A 18 5.59 2.12 3.92
N VAL A 19 4.50 2.81 4.26
CA VAL A 19 4.00 4.01 3.59
C VAL A 19 4.25 5.20 4.49
N TRP A 20 4.79 6.29 3.94
CA TRP A 20 4.93 7.55 4.65
C TRP A 20 3.67 8.38 4.44
N ASP A 21 2.99 8.74 5.52
CA ASP A 21 1.89 9.70 5.50
C ASP A 21 2.44 11.12 5.75
N PRO A 22 2.44 12.01 4.73
CA PRO A 22 2.93 13.38 4.91
C PRO A 22 1.99 14.26 5.75
N ALA A 23 0.71 13.90 5.89
CA ALA A 23 -0.25 14.67 6.67
C ALA A 23 -0.05 14.45 8.18
N THR A 24 0.26 13.21 8.57
CA THR A 24 0.52 12.86 9.98
C THR A 24 2.00 12.79 10.33
N GLN A 25 2.88 12.89 9.32
CA GLN A 25 4.34 12.76 9.45
C GLN A 25 4.76 11.45 10.13
N ARG A 26 4.11 10.35 9.76
CA ARG A 26 4.35 9.02 10.33
C ARG A 26 4.46 7.95 9.26
N TRP A 27 5.21 6.91 9.57
CA TRP A 27 5.16 5.66 8.81
C TRP A 27 3.88 4.90 9.17
N GLY A 28 3.36 4.17 8.20
CA GLY A 28 2.19 3.30 8.29
C GLY A 28 2.33 2.09 7.38
N ALA A 29 1.31 1.24 7.40
CA ALA A 29 1.21 0.07 6.53
C ALA A 29 0.59 0.42 5.17
N LEU A 30 0.92 -0.38 4.14
CA LEU A 30 0.17 -0.35 2.88
C LEU A 30 -1.27 -0.89 3.06
N GLY A 31 -1.43 -1.88 3.94
CA GLY A 31 -2.69 -2.51 4.23
C GLY A 31 -2.49 -3.71 5.15
N SER A 32 -3.59 -4.37 5.52
CA SER A 32 -3.56 -5.55 6.39
C SER A 32 -4.04 -6.80 5.64
N ASN A 33 -3.56 -7.98 6.06
CA ASN A 33 -4.12 -9.26 5.65
C ASN A 33 -5.37 -9.67 6.46
N GLY A 34 -5.84 -8.85 7.40
CA GLY A 34 -6.97 -9.15 8.29
C GLY A 34 -6.65 -10.07 9.46
N SER A 35 -5.38 -10.44 9.65
CA SER A 35 -4.87 -11.30 10.73
C SER A 35 -3.75 -10.64 11.53
N GLY A 36 -3.70 -9.30 11.53
CA GLY A 36 -2.72 -8.52 12.30
C GLY A 36 -1.36 -8.32 11.61
N ASN A 37 -1.19 -8.78 10.37
CA ASN A 37 0.04 -8.60 9.59
C ASN A 37 -0.22 -7.75 8.34
N GLY A 38 0.84 -7.42 7.61
CA GLY A 38 0.73 -6.64 6.39
C GLY A 38 0.08 -7.36 5.22
N ALA A 39 -0.33 -6.58 4.23
CA ALA A 39 -1.09 -7.09 3.07
C ALA A 39 -0.30 -7.99 2.12
N LEU A 40 1.02 -8.14 2.26
CA LEU A 40 1.87 -8.91 1.34
C LEU A 40 2.62 -9.99 2.10
N ASP A 41 2.61 -11.21 1.57
CA ASP A 41 3.19 -12.40 2.21
C ASP A 41 4.67 -12.63 1.86
N SER A 42 5.25 -11.83 0.95
CA SER A 42 6.62 -12.01 0.48
C SER A 42 7.26 -10.69 0.00
N THR A 43 8.52 -10.76 -0.44
CA THR A 43 9.35 -9.62 -0.83
C THR A 43 8.68 -8.73 -1.87
N VAL A 44 8.83 -7.43 -1.67
CA VAL A 44 8.61 -6.42 -2.71
C VAL A 44 9.94 -6.01 -3.31
N SER A 45 10.03 -6.06 -4.64
CA SER A 45 11.22 -5.71 -5.41
C SER A 45 11.02 -4.44 -6.24
N ALA A 46 9.77 -4.06 -6.53
CA ALA A 46 9.45 -2.88 -7.33
C ALA A 46 8.23 -2.15 -6.78
N LEU A 47 8.27 -0.82 -6.83
CA LEU A 47 7.17 0.08 -6.50
C LEU A 47 7.09 1.17 -7.59
N ALA A 48 5.89 1.45 -8.09
CA ALA A 48 5.66 2.51 -9.06
C ALA A 48 4.30 3.16 -8.82
N VAL A 49 4.26 4.49 -8.74
CA VAL A 49 2.99 5.24 -8.78
C VAL A 49 2.75 5.66 -10.22
N LEU A 50 1.64 5.25 -10.81
CA LEU A 50 1.27 5.63 -12.19
C LEU A 50 0.44 6.93 -12.20
N PRO A 51 0.27 7.58 -13.37
CA PRO A 51 -0.51 8.82 -13.50
C PRO A 51 -1.98 8.71 -13.07
N ASP A 52 -2.52 7.50 -12.99
CA ASP A 52 -3.86 7.22 -12.44
C ASP A 52 -3.92 7.37 -10.91
N GLY A 53 -2.77 7.57 -10.25
CA GLY A 53 -2.62 7.70 -8.81
C GLY A 53 -2.52 6.35 -8.08
N ASN A 54 -2.58 5.23 -8.78
CA ASN A 54 -2.46 3.92 -8.15
C ASN A 54 -1.00 3.57 -7.89
N LEU A 55 -0.76 2.93 -6.75
CA LEU A 55 0.53 2.34 -6.43
C LEU A 55 0.56 0.91 -6.96
N TYR A 56 1.47 0.62 -7.87
CA TYR A 56 1.77 -0.72 -8.35
C TYR A 56 2.94 -1.28 -7.55
N VAL A 57 2.77 -2.51 -7.11
CA VAL A 57 3.73 -3.26 -6.29
C VAL A 57 4.09 -4.53 -7.04
N GLY A 58 5.38 -4.77 -7.24
CA GLY A 58 5.93 -5.97 -7.87
C GLY A 58 6.85 -6.74 -6.94
N GLY A 59 6.77 -8.06 -6.93
CA GLY A 59 7.56 -8.89 -6.02
C GLY A 59 7.32 -10.39 -6.16
N SER A 60 7.64 -11.13 -5.10
CA SER A 60 7.52 -12.59 -5.02
C SER A 60 6.32 -13.07 -4.20
N PHE A 61 5.36 -12.17 -3.93
CA PHE A 61 4.14 -12.49 -3.19
C PHE A 61 3.18 -13.31 -4.05
N ILE A 62 2.46 -14.22 -3.39
CA ILE A 62 1.44 -15.08 -4.02
C ILE A 62 0.06 -14.86 -3.38
N ASN A 63 -0.05 -13.85 -2.52
CA ASN A 63 -1.29 -13.47 -1.89
C ASN A 63 -1.24 -12.00 -1.46
N ALA A 64 -1.60 -11.08 -2.35
CA ALA A 64 -1.74 -9.67 -2.00
C ALA A 64 -3.16 -9.39 -1.44
N GLY A 65 -3.23 -8.80 -0.25
CA GLY A 65 -4.47 -8.36 0.38
C GLY A 65 -5.44 -9.51 0.68
N ASN A 66 -4.92 -10.69 1.01
CA ASN A 66 -5.71 -11.91 1.20
C ASN A 66 -6.48 -12.37 -0.07
N ASN A 67 -5.99 -12.00 -1.27
CA ASN A 67 -6.48 -12.48 -2.54
C ASN A 67 -5.49 -13.50 -3.17
N PRO A 68 -5.85 -14.80 -3.25
CA PRO A 68 -4.98 -15.85 -3.79
C PRO A 68 -4.75 -15.77 -5.32
N LEU A 69 -5.46 -14.87 -6.01
CA LEU A 69 -5.24 -14.60 -7.44
C LEU A 69 -4.31 -13.41 -7.68
N ALA A 70 -3.99 -12.63 -6.64
CA ALA A 70 -3.17 -11.43 -6.75
C ALA A 70 -1.69 -11.77 -6.52
N ASN A 71 -1.07 -12.36 -7.54
CA ASN A 71 0.31 -12.87 -7.49
C ASN A 71 1.26 -11.93 -8.23
N TYR A 72 2.46 -11.75 -7.68
CA TYR A 72 3.63 -11.07 -8.27
C TYR A 72 3.48 -9.58 -8.58
N VAL A 73 2.29 -9.11 -8.97
CA VAL A 73 1.97 -7.71 -9.26
C VAL A 73 0.58 -7.40 -8.70
N ALA A 74 0.48 -6.32 -7.92
CA ALA A 74 -0.76 -5.83 -7.36
C ALA A 74 -0.84 -4.31 -7.48
N SER A 75 -2.02 -3.77 -7.72
CA SER A 75 -2.29 -2.34 -7.66
C SER A 75 -3.05 -2.00 -6.38
N TYR A 76 -2.61 -0.98 -5.67
CA TYR A 76 -3.26 -0.41 -4.51
C TYR A 76 -3.82 0.97 -4.87
N GLN A 77 -5.14 1.13 -4.74
CA GLN A 77 -5.78 2.41 -4.99
C GLN A 77 -5.50 3.38 -3.83
N THR A 78 -4.72 4.42 -4.10
CA THR A 78 -4.44 5.47 -3.10
C THR A 78 -5.59 6.49 -2.99
N VAL A 79 -6.51 6.49 -3.97
CA VAL A 79 -7.55 7.52 -4.14
C VAL A 79 -8.76 7.40 -3.22
N ASN A 80 -8.80 6.40 -2.33
CA ASN A 80 -9.80 6.33 -1.26
C ASN A 80 -9.42 7.15 -0.02
N ALA A 81 -8.22 7.75 0.01
CA ALA A 81 -7.89 8.81 0.97
C ALA A 81 -8.28 10.17 0.37
N PHE A 82 -9.54 10.58 0.59
CA PHE A 82 -10.00 11.97 0.50
C PHE A 82 -9.92 12.64 -0.89
N ARG A 83 -10.81 12.26 -1.81
CA ARG A 83 -11.22 13.14 -2.93
C ARG A 83 -12.36 14.03 -2.46
N VAL A 84 -12.06 15.19 -1.88
CA VAL A 84 -13.06 16.27 -1.84
C VAL A 84 -13.15 16.84 -3.24
N PHE A 85 -14.16 16.40 -3.99
CA PHE A 85 -14.66 17.21 -5.10
C PHE A 85 -15.23 18.49 -4.50
N VAL A 86 -14.50 19.60 -4.62
CA VAL A 86 -15.11 20.93 -4.48
C VAL A 86 -15.69 21.24 -5.86
N PRO A 87 -17.03 21.25 -6.06
CA PRO A 87 -17.59 21.77 -7.28
C PRO A 87 -17.23 23.26 -7.34
N ALA A 88 -16.61 23.69 -8.43
CA ALA A 88 -16.33 25.08 -8.68
C ALA A 88 -17.62 25.90 -8.50
N ILE A 89 -17.61 26.87 -7.58
CA ILE A 89 -18.60 27.94 -7.57
C ILE A 89 -18.32 28.77 -8.82
N THR A 90 -19.11 28.55 -9.86
CA THR A 90 -19.19 29.51 -10.96
C THR A 90 -20.14 30.60 -10.50
N ARG A 91 -19.64 31.83 -10.55
CA ARG A 91 -20.28 33.05 -10.04
C ARG A 91 -21.48 33.45 -10.88
#